data_AF-A0A350C7I9-F1
#
_entry.id   AF-A0A350C7I9-F1
#
_cell.length_a   1.000
_cell.length_b   1.000
_cell.length_c   1.000
_cell.angle_alpha   90.00
_cell.angle_beta   90.00
_cell.angle_gamma   90.00
#
_symmetry.space_group_name_H-M   'P 1'
#
loop_
_entity.id
_entity.type
_entity.pdbx_description
1 polymer ?
#
loop_
_entity_poly.entity_id
_entity_poly.type
_entity_poly.pdbx_seq_one_letter_code
_entity_poly.pdbx_strand_id
1 'polypeptide(L)' 'MAHTMTKRIHEIVELVSKAKTKDEKINILKQNESQALKDVLVGAYHSNVQWNLPPGRPPFEASEERSV' A
#
# COMPACT_ATOMS: atom_id res chain seq x y z
N MET A 1 -14.68 -12.83 -21.55
CA MET A 1 -13.50 -12.11 -21.01
C MET A 1 -13.70 -12.06 -19.50
N ALA A 2 -12.87 -12.77 -18.73
CA ALA A 2 -13.00 -12.72 -17.27
C ALA A 2 -12.57 -11.31 -16.81
N HIS A 3 -13.48 -10.58 -16.18
CA HIS A 3 -13.15 -9.30 -15.56
C HIS A 3 -12.34 -9.60 -14.30
N THR A 4 -11.02 -9.71 -14.43
CA THR A 4 -10.12 -9.80 -13.27
C THR A 4 -10.16 -8.46 -12.54
N MET A 5 -10.97 -8.38 -11.49
CA MET A 5 -11.06 -7.20 -10.63
C MET A 5 -9.73 -7.00 -9.92
N THR A 6 -8.86 -6.20 -10.54
CA THR A 6 -7.54 -5.86 -10.01
C THR A 6 -7.74 -4.92 -8.83
N LYS A 7 -7.45 -5.41 -7.61
CA LYS A 7 -7.54 -4.59 -6.39
C LYS A 7 -6.57 -3.43 -6.46
N ARG A 8 -6.96 -2.28 -5.91
CA ARG A 8 -6.06 -1.13 -5.77
C ARG A 8 -5.02 -1.43 -4.70
N ILE A 9 -3.85 -0.79 -4.80
CA ILE A 9 -2.72 -1.03 -3.90
C ILE A 9 -3.12 -0.81 -2.44
N HIS A 10 -3.87 0.25 -2.14
CA HIS A 10 -4.32 0.51 -0.77
C HIS A 10 -5.25 -0.59 -0.23
N GLU A 11 -6.12 -1.17 -1.06
CA GLU A 11 -7.00 -2.27 -0.66
C GLU A 11 -6.19 -3.54 -0.35
N ILE A 12 -5.15 -3.81 -1.16
CA ILE A 12 -4.25 -4.95 -0.93
C ILE A 12 -3.50 -4.76 0.39
N VAL A 13 -2.95 -3.57 0.64
CA VAL A 13 -2.24 -3.26 1.89
C VAL A 13 -3.17 -3.37 3.09
N GLU A 14 -4.42 -2.92 2.98
CA GLU A 14 -5.43 -3.06 4.03
C GLU A 14 -5.78 -4.53 4.31
N LEU A 15 -5.94 -5.34 3.25
CA LEU A 15 -6.16 -6.79 3.38
C LEU A 15 -4.98 -7.49 4.07
N VAL A 16 -3.75 -7.14 3.70
CA VAL A 16 -2.53 -7.66 4.33
C VAL A 16 -2.44 -7.23 5.79
N SER A 17 -2.87 -6.01 6.13
CA SER A 17 -2.93 -5.54 7.51
C SER A 17 -3.94 -6.32 8.36
N LYS A 18 -5.06 -6.76 7.76
CA LYS A 18 -6.12 -7.53 8.43
C LYS A 18 -5.78 -9.02 8.58
N ALA A 19 -4.91 -9.57 7.74
CA ALA A 19 -4.46 -10.96 7.83
C ALA A 19 -3.69 -11.23 9.13
N LYS A 20 -3.92 -12.39 9.75
CA LYS A 20 -3.37 -12.70 11.08
C LYS A 20 -2.02 -13.36 10.98
N THR A 21 -1.88 -14.32 10.06
CA THR A 21 -0.66 -15.11 9.94
C THR A 21 0.30 -14.50 8.92
N LYS A 22 1.60 -14.76 9.09
CA LYS A 22 2.61 -14.31 8.14
C LYS A 22 2.42 -14.96 6.76
N ASP A 23 2.01 -16.23 6.74
CA ASP A 23 1.81 -16.97 5.50
C ASP A 23 0.61 -16.44 4.71
N GLU A 24 -0.49 -16.08 5.38
CA GLU A 24 -1.63 -15.38 4.75
C GLU A 24 -1.19 -14.07 4.10
N LYS A 25 -0.41 -13.25 4.82
CA LYS A 25 0.12 -11.98 4.31
C LYS A 25 0.94 -12.18 3.05
N ILE A 26 1.84 -13.17 3.06
CA ILE A 26 2.68 -13.51 1.91
C ILE A 26 1.81 -13.97 0.73
N ASN A 27 0.80 -14.80 0.97
CA ASN A 27 -0.08 -15.30 -0.08
C ASN A 27 -0.90 -14.18 -0.72
N ILE A 28 -1.45 -13.26 0.08
CA ILE A 28 -2.21 -12.11 -0.43
C ILE A 28 -1.33 -11.22 -1.33
N LEU A 29 -0.09 -10.94 -0.90
CA LEU A 29 0.86 -10.13 -1.68
C LEU A 29 1.25 -10.81 -3.01
N LYS A 30 1.49 -12.13 -2.99
CA LYS A 30 1.82 -12.92 -4.19
C LYS A 30 0.66 -13.00 -5.17
N GLN A 31 -0.56 -13.19 -4.68
CA GLN A 31 -1.75 -13.28 -5.53
C GLN A 31 -2.09 -11.95 -6.22
N ASN A 32 -1.69 -10.82 -5.62
CA ASN A 32 -1.92 -9.47 -6.16
C ASN A 32 -0.62 -8.83 -6.64
N GLU A 33 0.37 -9.63 -7.03
CA GLU A 33 1.67 -9.16 -7.47
C GLU A 33 1.53 -8.22 -8.69
N SER A 34 2.12 -7.04 -8.58
CA SER A 34 2.21 -6.08 -9.68
C SER A 34 3.48 -5.25 -9.52
N GLN A 35 3.99 -4.67 -10.62
CA GLN A 35 5.18 -3.81 -10.57
C GLN A 35 4.97 -2.63 -9.62
N ALA A 36 3.80 -1.98 -9.68
CA ALA A 36 3.48 -0.86 -8.81
C ALA A 36 3.45 -1.25 -7.32
N LEU A 37 2.93 -2.44 -6.97
CA LEU A 37 2.98 -2.92 -5.59
C LEU A 37 4.42 -3.16 -5.13
N LYS A 38 5.28 -3.72 -5.98
CA LYS A 38 6.71 -3.91 -5.68
C LYS A 38 7.41 -2.57 -5.46
N ASP A 39 7.17 -1.58 -6.30
CA ASP A 39 7.79 -0.25 -6.20
C ASP A 39 7.45 0.41 -4.86
N VAL A 40 6.18 0.31 -4.42
CA VAL A 40 5.74 0.80 -3.11
C VAL A 40 6.45 0.06 -1.97
N LEU A 41 6.55 -1.26 -2.04
CA LEU A 41 7.23 -2.06 -1.01
C LEU A 41 8.73 -1.79 -0.95
N VAL A 42 9.39 -1.59 -2.11
CA VAL A 42 10.81 -1.20 -2.18
C VAL A 42 11.00 0.17 -1.55
N GLY A 43 10.16 1.14 -1.90
CA GLY A 43 10.18 2.47 -1.29
C GLY A 43 9.97 2.46 0.23
N ALA A 44 9.15 1.54 0.74
CA ALA A 44 8.84 1.44 2.16
C ALA A 44 9.89 0.68 3.00
N TYR A 45 10.49 -0.37 2.45
CA TYR A 45 11.27 -1.35 3.24
C TYR A 45 12.72 -1.56 2.78
N HIS A 46 13.11 -1.07 1.59
CA HIS A 46 14.45 -1.32 1.07
C HIS A 46 15.48 -0.42 1.76
N SER A 47 16.51 -1.02 2.39
CA SER A 47 17.51 -0.31 3.20
C SER A 47 18.32 0.75 2.44
N ASN A 48 18.58 0.52 1.16
CA ASN A 48 19.32 1.46 0.32
C ASN A 48 18.48 2.65 -0.18
N VAL A 49 17.14 2.62 -0.01
CA VAL A 49 16.27 3.71 -0.45
C VAL A 49 16.15 4.71 0.70
N GLN A 50 16.66 5.93 0.47
CA GLN A 50 16.52 7.04 1.40
C GLN A 50 15.64 8.12 0.78
N TRP A 51 14.57 8.48 1.49
CA TRP A 51 13.68 9.56 1.08
C TRP A 51 14.32 10.90 1.43
N ASN A 52 14.49 11.77 0.43
CA ASN A 52 14.90 13.15 0.63
C ASN A 52 13.72 14.02 1.12
N LEU A 53 13.02 13.55 2.16
CA LEU A 53 11.89 14.23 2.78
C LEU A 53 12.35 14.90 4.08
N PRO A 54 11.88 16.12 4.39
CA PRO A 54 12.20 16.75 5.65
C PRO A 54 11.62 15.93 6.81
N PRO A 55 12.31 15.90 7.97
CA PRO A 55 11.75 15.28 9.17
C PRO A 55 10.52 16.06 9.64
N GLY A 56 9.51 15.33 10.11
CA GLY A 56 8.27 15.92 10.61
C GLY A 56 7.04 15.31 9.96
N ARG A 57 5.86 15.59 10.52
CA ARG A 57 4.61 15.29 9.82
C ARG A 57 4.43 16.35 8.72
N PRO A 58 4.04 15.96 7.49
CA PRO A 58 3.63 16.95 6.50
C PRO A 58 2.50 17.81 7.11
N PRO A 59 2.44 19.11 6.80
CA PRO A 59 1.32 19.94 7.22
C PRO A 59 0.03 19.29 6.69
N PHE A 60 -0.74 18.71 7.59
CA PHE A 60 -2.02 18.09 7.29
C PHE A 60 -3.11 19.04 7.77
N GLU A 61 -3.79 19.66 6.82
CA GLU A 61 -5.03 20.36 7.05
C GLU A 61 -6.14 19.44 6.53
N ALA A 62 -6.97 18.92 7.45
CA ALA A 62 -8.09 18.09 7.07
C ALA A 62 -9.00 18.90 6.14
N SER A 63 -9.33 18.36 4.96
CA SER A 63 -10.33 18.98 4.09
C SER A 63 -11.65 19.08 4.85
N GLU A 64 -12.32 20.22 4.76
CA GLU A 64 -13.66 20.39 5.31
C GLU A 64 -14.61 19.32 4.76
N GLU A 65 -15.49 18.81 5.61
CA GLU A 65 -16.58 17.92 5.22
C GLU A 65 -17.58 18.71 4.37
N ARG A 66 -17.39 18.68 3.06
CA ARG A 66 -18.37 19.21 2.10
C ARG A 66 -19.30 18.08 1.71
N SER A 67 -20.43 17.98 2.41
CA SER A 67 -21.60 17.23 1.94
C SER A 67 -22.09 17.87 0.63
N VAL A 68 -22.08 17.10 -0.46
CA VAL A 68 -22.89 17.38 -1.66
C VAL A 68 -24.10 16.45 -1.68
#